data_AF-A0A2J8UXR0-F1
#
_entry.id   AF-A0A2J8UXR0-F1
#
_cell.length_a   1.000
_cell.length_b   1.000
_cell.length_c   1.000
_cell.angle_alpha   90.00
_cell.angle_beta   90.00
_cell.angle_gamma   90.00
#
_symmetry.space_group_name_H-M   'P 1'
#
loop_
_entity.id
_entity.type
_entity.pdbx_description
1 polymer ?
#
loop_
_entity_poly.entity_id
_entity_poly.type
_entity_poly.pdbx_seq_one_letter_code
_entity_poly.pdbx_strand_id
1 'polypeptide(L)'
;MESKDEVSDTDSGIILQSGPDSPVSPMKELTHAVHKQQRALEARLEACLEELRRLCLREAELTGTLPAEYPLKPGEKAPKVRRRIGAAYKLDDWALHREDPLSSLERQLALQLQITEAARRLC
;
A
#
# COMPACT_ATOMS: atom_id res chain seq x y z
N MET A 1 33.19 -0.52 31.41
CA MET A 1 31.96 0.12 31.90
C MET A 1 30.96 -0.02 30.77
N GLU A 2 30.31 -1.18 30.64
CA GLU A 2 29.10 -1.59 31.40
C GLU A 2 27.93 -0.65 31.07
N SER A 3 26.76 -1.11 30.65
CA SER A 3 26.03 -2.29 31.15
C SER A 3 25.07 -2.88 30.10
N LYS A 4 24.81 -4.17 30.31
CA LYS A 4 23.99 -5.11 29.56
C LYS A 4 22.64 -5.21 30.28
N ASP A 5 21.55 -4.80 29.64
CA ASP A 5 20.20 -4.98 30.17
C ASP A 5 19.58 -6.23 29.56
N GLU A 6 19.91 -7.38 30.15
CA GLU A 6 19.13 -8.61 30.02
C GLU A 6 17.93 -8.49 30.97
N VAL A 7 16.73 -8.25 30.44
CA VAL A 7 15.50 -8.41 31.21
C VAL A 7 15.22 -9.91 31.34
N SER A 8 15.68 -10.48 32.44
CA SER A 8 15.39 -11.85 32.86
C SER A 8 14.06 -11.87 33.59
N ASP A 9 13.00 -12.31 32.89
CA ASP A 9 11.72 -12.64 33.51
C ASP A 9 11.87 -13.94 34.31
N THR A 10 12.28 -13.77 35.56
CA THR A 10 12.25 -14.83 36.57
C THR A 10 10.81 -15.01 37.04
N ASP A 11 10.05 -15.80 36.29
CA ASP A 11 8.71 -16.21 36.70
C ASP A 11 8.80 -17.10 37.95
N SER A 12 8.11 -16.65 39.00
CA SER A 12 8.10 -17.29 40.30
C SER A 12 7.35 -18.61 40.19
N GLY A 13 8.08 -19.72 40.37
CA GLY A 13 7.51 -21.06 40.41
C GLY A 13 6.49 -21.22 41.53
N ILE A 14 5.20 -21.07 41.20
CA ILE A 14 4.10 -21.68 41.93
C ILE A 14 3.59 -22.83 41.07
N ILE A 15 4.04 -24.05 41.37
CA ILE A 15 3.50 -25.27 40.75
C ILE A 15 2.14 -25.56 41.40
N LEU A 16 1.09 -24.94 40.87
CA LEU A 16 -0.28 -25.41 41.07
C LEU A 16 -0.53 -26.49 40.01
N GLN A 17 -0.44 -27.75 40.42
CA GLN A 17 -0.93 -28.89 39.64
C GLN A 17 -2.44 -28.75 39.43
N SER A 18 -2.83 -27.95 38.45
CA SER A 18 -4.21 -27.85 37.99
C SER A 18 -4.40 -28.96 36.97
N GLY A 19 -5.26 -29.93 37.29
CA GLY A 19 -5.64 -31.01 36.37
C GLY A 19 -6.25 -30.45 35.06
N PRO A 20 -6.30 -31.26 34.00
CA PRO A 20 -6.59 -30.80 32.63
C PRO A 20 -8.01 -30.27 32.37
N ASP A 21 -8.89 -30.18 33.37
CA ASP A 21 -10.30 -29.80 33.23
C ASP A 21 -10.72 -28.59 34.12
N SER A 22 -9.86 -27.57 34.24
CA SER A 22 -10.30 -26.29 34.82
C SER A 22 -10.92 -25.41 33.72
N PRO A 23 -12.19 -24.96 33.82
CA PRO A 23 -12.78 -24.09 32.82
C PRO A 23 -11.96 -22.80 32.75
N VAL A 24 -11.38 -22.56 31.59
CA VAL A 24 -10.60 -21.35 31.33
C VAL A 24 -11.56 -20.18 31.51
N SER A 25 -11.23 -19.25 32.40
CA SER A 25 -12.08 -18.07 32.66
C SER A 25 -12.46 -17.40 31.33
N PRO A 26 -13.72 -17.00 31.10
CA PRO A 26 -14.19 -16.37 29.86
C PRO A 26 -13.31 -15.18 29.41
N MET A 27 -12.67 -14.51 30.38
CA MET A 27 -11.77 -13.39 30.10
C MET A 27 -10.47 -13.83 29.43
N LYS A 28 -9.91 -14.99 29.81
CA LYS A 28 -8.70 -15.54 29.18
C LYS A 28 -8.98 -15.99 27.75
N GLU A 29 -10.12 -16.63 27.49
CA GLU A 29 -10.54 -17.01 26.13
C GLU A 29 -10.70 -15.80 25.21
N LEU A 30 -11.34 -14.73 25.70
CA LEU A 30 -11.47 -13.48 24.95
C LEU A 30 -10.10 -12.87 24.60
N THR A 31 -9.17 -12.84 25.55
CA THR A 31 -7.81 -12.33 25.27
C THR A 31 -7.05 -13.17 24.24
N HIS A 32 -7.20 -14.51 24.28
CA HIS A 32 -6.59 -15.38 23.28
C HIS A 32 -7.19 -15.17 21.89
N ALA A 33 -8.51 -14.99 21.80
CA ALA A 33 -9.18 -14.68 20.54
C ALA A 33 -8.71 -13.34 19.96
N VAL A 34 -8.60 -12.30 20.78
CA VAL A 34 -8.11 -10.98 20.36
C VAL A 34 -6.66 -11.05 19.87
N HIS A 35 -5.77 -11.71 20.61
CA HIS A 35 -4.37 -11.88 20.17
C HIS A 35 -4.27 -12.70 18.87
N LYS A 36 -5.13 -13.70 18.68
CA LYS A 36 -5.19 -14.47 17.43
C LYS A 36 -5.63 -13.59 16.26
N GLN A 37 -6.65 -12.76 16.46
CA GLN A 37 -7.11 -11.81 15.44
C GLN A 37 -6.03 -10.77 15.13
N GLN A 38 -5.35 -10.24 16.14
CA GLN A 38 -4.23 -9.31 15.96
C GLN A 38 -3.13 -9.92 15.08
N ARG A 39 -2.66 -11.13 15.40
CA ARG A 39 -1.65 -11.82 14.60
C ARG A 39 -2.09 -12.08 13.16
N ALA A 40 -3.37 -12.42 12.96
CA ALA A 40 -3.92 -12.64 11.63
C ALA A 40 -3.95 -11.34 10.81
N LEU A 41 -4.28 -10.21 11.43
CA LEU A 41 -4.27 -8.90 10.79
C LEU A 41 -2.84 -8.46 10.46
N GLU A 42 -1.90 -8.64 11.38
CA GLU A 42 -0.48 -8.34 11.17
C GLU A 42 0.10 -9.16 10.01
N ALA A 43 -0.20 -10.46 9.95
CA ALA A 43 0.22 -11.32 8.83
C ALA A 43 -0.36 -10.89 7.48
N ARG A 44 -1.62 -10.46 7.44
CA ARG A 44 -2.25 -9.93 6.23
C ARG A 44 -1.61 -8.62 5.78
N LEU A 45 -1.31 -7.74 6.74
CA LEU A 45 -0.64 -6.48 6.45
C LEU A 45 0.75 -6.73 5.85
N GLU A 46 1.52 -7.64 6.43
CA GLU A 46 2.85 -8.01 5.93
C GLU A 46 2.78 -8.55 4.49
N ALA A 47 1.83 -9.43 4.20
CA ALA A 47 1.61 -9.94 2.85
C ALA A 47 1.27 -8.82 1.84
N CYS A 48 0.39 -7.88 2.20
CA CYS A 48 0.06 -6.73 1.36
C CYS A 48 1.27 -5.83 1.11
N LEU A 49 2.10 -5.59 2.12
CA LEU A 49 3.32 -4.79 1.97
C LEU A 49 4.34 -5.47 1.05
N GLU A 50 4.50 -6.79 1.13
CA GLU A 50 5.37 -7.53 0.21
C GLU A 50 4.87 -7.53 -1.23
N GLU A 51 3.56 -7.64 -1.44
CA GLU A 51 2.96 -7.48 -2.76
C GLU A 51 3.20 -6.08 -3.33
N LEU A 52 2.93 -5.05 -2.53
CA LEU A 52 3.18 -3.66 -2.92
C LEU A 52 4.66 -3.43 -3.29
N ARG A 53 5.60 -3.95 -2.49
CA ARG A 53 7.03 -3.88 -2.79
C ARG A 53 7.36 -4.50 -4.15
N ARG A 54 6.82 -5.69 -4.43
CA ARG A 54 7.03 -6.37 -5.72
C ARG A 54 6.48 -5.57 -6.90
N LEU A 55 5.30 -4.98 -6.75
CA LEU A 55 4.70 -4.13 -7.77
C LEU A 55 5.53 -2.87 -8.02
N CYS A 56 5.87 -2.13 -6.96
CA CYS A 56 6.68 -0.92 -7.09
C CYS A 56 8.06 -1.20 -7.71
N LEU A 57 8.68 -2.34 -7.40
CA LEU A 57 9.94 -2.73 -8.06
C LEU A 57 9.74 -2.98 -9.56
N ARG A 58 8.70 -3.70 -9.93
CA ARG A 58 8.37 -3.97 -11.34
C ARG A 58 8.03 -2.70 -12.10
N GLU A 59 7.31 -1.78 -11.48
CA GLU A 59 7.01 -0.45 -12.05
C GLU A 59 8.28 0.41 -12.18
N ALA A 60 9.14 0.40 -11.17
CA ALA A 60 10.40 1.12 -11.20
C ALA A 60 11.37 0.54 -12.25
N GLU A 61 11.30 -0.75 -12.56
CA GLU A 61 12.07 -1.34 -13.67
C GLU A 61 11.63 -0.80 -15.03
N LEU A 62 10.35 -0.47 -15.19
CA LEU A 62 9.77 0.08 -16.42
C LEU A 62 9.97 1.60 -16.52
N THR A 63 9.61 2.32 -15.46
CA THR A 63 9.64 3.80 -15.41
C THR A 63 11.04 4.34 -15.11
N GLY A 64 11.84 3.61 -14.34
CA GLY A 64 13.13 4.06 -13.82
C GLY A 64 13.04 4.86 -12.52
N THR A 65 11.84 5.02 -11.94
CA THR A 65 11.61 5.81 -10.72
C THR A 65 10.89 4.97 -9.67
N LEU A 66 11.36 5.03 -8.42
CA LEU A 66 10.70 4.40 -7.28
C LEU A 66 9.86 5.45 -6.53
N PRO A 67 8.58 5.16 -6.18
CA PRO A 67 7.74 6.07 -5.40
C PRO A 67 8.32 6.38 -4.02
N ALA A 68 8.01 7.56 -3.46
CA ALA A 68 8.42 7.95 -2.11
C ALA A 68 7.70 7.14 -1.02
N GLU A 69 6.52 6.61 -1.36
CA GLU A 69 5.66 5.77 -0.53
C GLU A 69 6.12 4.30 -0.48
N TYR A 70 7.23 3.95 -1.14
CA TYR A 70 7.75 2.59 -1.13
C TYR A 70 7.97 2.11 0.32
N PRO A 71 7.40 0.96 0.74
CA PRO A 71 7.49 0.50 2.12
C PRO A 71 8.91 0.08 2.50
N LEU A 72 9.74 1.02 2.96
CA LEU A 72 11.06 0.74 3.51
C LEU A 72 10.93 0.39 5.00
N LYS A 73 11.59 -0.68 5.45
CA LYS A 73 11.74 -0.87 6.90
C LYS A 73 12.73 0.17 7.44
N PRO A 74 12.62 0.60 8.71
CA PRO A 74 13.55 1.55 9.31
C PRO A 74 15.01 1.06 9.15
N GLY A 75 15.85 1.86 8.47
CA GLY A 75 17.26 1.53 8.21
C GLY A 75 17.55 0.83 6.87
N GLU A 76 16.54 0.45 6.10
CA GLU A 76 16.72 -0.10 4.75
C GLU A 76 17.00 1.02 3.74
N LYS A 77 18.01 0.83 2.88
CA LYS A 77 18.27 1.74 1.76
C LYS A 77 17.33 1.41 0.61
N ALA A 78 16.81 2.44 -0.06
CA ALA A 78 15.99 2.25 -1.25
C ALA A 78 16.74 1.43 -2.32
N PRO A 79 16.11 0.41 -2.91
CA PRO A 79 16.75 -0.40 -3.93
C PRO A 79 17.10 0.46 -5.14
N LYS A 80 18.35 0.33 -5.63
CA LYS A 80 18.76 0.98 -6.87
C LYS A 80 18.17 0.24 -8.05
N VAL A 81 17.05 0.73 -8.58
CA VAL A 81 16.40 0.12 -9.73
C VAL A 81 17.04 0.64 -11.02
N ARG A 82 17.55 -0.28 -11.85
CA ARG A 82 18.07 0.03 -13.19
C ARG A 82 16.95 -0.19 -14.21
N ARG A 83 16.58 0.88 -14.92
CA ARG A 83 15.54 0.83 -15.95
C ARG A 83 15.87 -0.25 -17.00
N ARG A 84 14.96 -1.20 -17.23
CA ARG A 84 15.07 -2.18 -18.31
C ARG A 84 14.78 -1.48 -19.63
N ILE A 85 15.82 -1.02 -20.30
CA ILE A 85 15.73 -0.50 -21.67
C ILE A 85 15.73 -1.71 -22.61
N GLY A 86 14.58 -2.40 -22.72
CA GLY A 86 14.30 -3.24 -23.89
C GLY A 86 14.01 -2.36 -25.10
N ALA A 87 13.52 -2.92 -26.21
CA ALA A 87 12.99 -2.16 -27.35
C ALA A 87 11.71 -1.38 -26.97
N ALA A 88 11.82 -0.48 -25.99
CA ALA A 88 10.78 0.44 -25.61
C ALA A 88 10.63 1.41 -26.78
N TYR A 89 9.56 1.21 -27.55
CA TYR A 89 9.02 2.26 -28.39
C TYR A 89 8.85 3.48 -27.47
N LYS A 90 9.68 4.51 -27.66
CA LYS A 90 9.48 5.77 -26.98
C LYS A 90 8.19 6.34 -27.57
N LEU A 91 7.08 6.10 -26.88
CA LEU A 91 5.87 6.83 -27.18
C LEU A 91 6.14 8.24 -26.69
N ASP A 92 6.34 9.15 -27.64
CA ASP A 92 6.59 10.53 -27.30
C ASP A 92 5.39 11.07 -26.51
N ASP A 93 5.64 11.66 -25.34
CA ASP A 93 4.60 12.23 -24.49
C ASP A 93 3.82 13.35 -25.22
N TRP A 94 4.50 14.03 -26.16
CA TRP A 94 3.87 14.99 -27.07
C TRP A 94 2.80 14.33 -27.95
N ALA A 95 2.96 13.06 -28.33
CA ALA A 95 2.00 12.34 -29.17
C ALA A 95 0.77 11.89 -28.36
N LEU A 96 0.91 11.66 -27.06
CA LEU A 96 -0.22 11.39 -26.14
C LEU A 96 -1.04 12.65 -25.83
N HIS A 97 -0.38 13.79 -25.73
CA HIS A 97 -0.98 15.08 -25.36
C HIS A 97 -1.26 15.99 -26.56
N ARG A 98 -1.09 15.49 -27.79
CA ARG A 98 -1.51 16.20 -28.99
C ARG A 98 -3.03 16.15 -29.06
N GLU A 99 -3.69 17.04 -28.31
CA GLU A 99 -5.07 17.40 -28.60
C GLU A 99 -5.10 17.86 -30.06
N ASP A 100 -5.76 17.09 -30.92
CA ASP A 100 -5.98 17.48 -32.31
C ASP A 100 -6.65 18.86 -32.30
N PRO A 101 -6.08 19.90 -32.94
CA PRO A 101 -6.69 21.22 -32.99
C PRO A 101 -8.15 21.19 -33.42
N LEU A 102 -8.52 20.23 -34.27
CA LEU A 102 -9.91 20.01 -34.68
C LEU A 102 -10.79 19.53 -33.53
N SER A 103 -10.34 18.54 -32.75
CA SER A 103 -11.08 17.98 -31.62
C SER A 103 -11.35 19.02 -30.52
N SER A 104 -10.38 19.90 -30.25
CA SER A 104 -10.56 21.02 -29.31
C SER A 104 -11.65 21.99 -29.79
N LEU A 105 -11.65 22.33 -31.08
CA LEU A 105 -12.63 23.24 -31.68
C LEU A 105 -14.04 22.62 -31.72
N GLU A 106 -14.15 21.34 -32.04
CA GLU A 106 -15.41 20.58 -31.99
C GLU A 106 -16.00 20.56 -30.59
N ARG A 107 -15.16 20.36 -29.56
CA ARG A 107 -15.58 20.38 -28.15
C ARG A 107 -16.07 21.77 -27.72
N GLN A 108 -15.39 22.84 -28.17
CA GLN A 108 -15.84 24.22 -27.94
C GLN A 108 -17.17 24.53 -28.63
N LEU A 109 -17.34 24.12 -29.88
CA LEU A 109 -18.59 24.29 -30.61
C LEU A 109 -19.74 23.53 -29.92
N ALA A 110 -19.52 22.29 -29.51
CA ALA A 110 -20.49 21.50 -28.77
C ALA A 110 -20.95 22.22 -27.48
N LEU A 111 -20.00 22.79 -26.73
CA LEU A 111 -20.29 23.61 -25.54
C LEU A 111 -21.14 24.84 -25.88
N GLN A 112 -20.79 25.59 -26.93
CA GLN A 112 -21.54 26.76 -27.36
C GLN A 112 -22.97 26.40 -27.80
N LEU A 113 -23.14 25.29 -28.50
CA LEU A 113 -24.47 24.80 -28.89
C LEU A 113 -25.30 24.42 -27.66
N GLN A 114 -24.71 23.75 -26.66
CA GLN A 114 -25.43 23.43 -25.43
C GLN A 114 -25.83 24.69 -24.65
N ILE A 115 -24.95 25.68 -24.56
CA ILE A 115 -25.25 26.97 -23.90
C ILE A 115 -26.40 27.68 -24.64
N THR A 116 -26.35 27.71 -25.97
CA THR A 116 -27.37 28.38 -26.80
C THR A 116 -28.73 27.68 -26.68
N GLU A 117 -28.73 26.35 -26.75
CA GLU A 117 -29.92 25.52 -26.57
C GLU A 117 -30.53 25.71 -25.18
N ALA A 118 -29.69 25.75 -24.13
CA ALA A 118 -30.12 26.01 -22.77
C ALA A 118 -30.70 27.42 -22.62
N ALA A 119 -30.04 28.45 -23.17
CA ALA A 119 -30.54 29.82 -23.16
C ALA A 119 -31.90 29.95 -23.88
N ARG A 120 -32.08 29.25 -25.01
CA ARG A 120 -33.37 29.21 -25.72
C ARG A 120 -34.49 28.60 -24.88
N ARG A 121 -34.18 27.62 -24.03
CA ARG A 121 -35.16 26.96 -23.14
C ARG A 121 -35.54 27.80 -21.92
N LEU A 122 -34.79 28.86 -21.62
CA LEU A 122 -35.06 29.78 -20.51
C LEU A 122 -35.93 30.99 -20.91
N CYS A 123 -36.14 31.19 -22.21
CA CYS A 123 -37.07 32.18 -22.77
C CYS A 123 -38.44 31.55 -23.03
#